data_AF-A0A3S3XAI2-F1
#
_entry.id   AF-A0A3S3XAI2-F1
#
_cell.length_a   1.000
_cell.length_b   1.000
_cell.length_c   1.000
_cell.angle_alpha   90.00
_cell.angle_beta   90.00
_cell.angle_gamma   90.00
#
_symmetry.space_group_name_H-M   'P 1'
#
loop_
_entity.id
_entity.type
_entity.pdbx_description
1 polymer ?
#
loop_
_entity_poly.entity_id
_entity_poly.type
_entity_poly.pdbx_seq_one_letter_code
_entity_poly.pdbx_strand_id
1 'polypeptide(L)'
;MKTLNDHLILYDADCPMCKAYTKAFTRSGMLGDGGRASYQNIPDEVCPLVDRQRAVNEIALVNTQTGEVSYGVESLFKVIGNSFPVFKPLFGFGPFIWLMKKVYAFISYNRRVIIPAAHEVQGIQPSFRLGYRLIYLVFTWLMVGSILTVYAHHLTPLVPLGDLLREYYICGGQVLFQGIVISLYRPAKRWEYLGNMMTISLAGALLLLPVLLVAKFVALTPIICTLCFLGVAGLMFLEHIRRTKLMQLGWLLTISWVVYRLLLLIVILN
;
A
#
# COMPACT_ATOMS: atom_id res chain seq x y z
N MET A 1 24.62 -6.24 16.30
CA MET A 1 24.06 -6.08 14.93
C MET A 1 25.23 -6.02 13.97
N LYS A 2 25.24 -6.84 12.91
CA LYS A 2 26.34 -6.86 11.93
C LYS A 2 25.96 -6.09 10.66
N THR A 3 26.87 -5.24 10.18
CA THR A 3 26.69 -4.55 8.90
C THR A 3 26.98 -5.48 7.74
N LEU A 4 26.16 -5.43 6.70
CA LEU A 4 26.44 -6.10 5.44
C LEU A 4 27.25 -5.16 4.55
N ASN A 5 28.57 -5.39 4.50
CA ASN A 5 29.49 -4.67 3.63
C ASN A 5 29.53 -5.32 2.23
N ASP A 6 30.10 -4.60 1.26
CA ASP A 6 30.32 -5.11 -0.10
C ASP A 6 29.05 -5.57 -0.83
N HIS A 7 27.92 -4.98 -0.44
CA HIS A 7 26.64 -5.22 -1.07
C HIS A 7 25.98 -3.89 -1.45
N LEU A 8 25.46 -3.86 -2.67
CA LEU A 8 24.72 -2.73 -3.23
C LEU A 8 23.26 -3.12 -3.42
N ILE A 9 22.37 -2.50 -2.65
CA ILE A 9 20.92 -2.61 -2.86
C ILE A 9 20.48 -1.58 -3.90
N LEU A 10 19.90 -2.08 -4.98
CA LEU A 10 19.32 -1.25 -6.02
C LEU A 10 17.84 -1.04 -5.73
N TYR A 11 17.38 0.21 -5.79
CA TYR A 11 15.98 0.55 -5.54
C TYR A 11 15.43 1.50 -6.59
N ASP A 12 14.11 1.52 -6.71
CA ASP A 12 13.39 2.40 -7.61
C ASP A 12 13.26 3.81 -7.00
N ALA A 13 13.84 4.81 -7.66
CA ALA A 13 13.76 6.21 -7.21
C ALA A 13 12.32 6.74 -7.17
N ASP A 14 11.45 6.21 -8.02
CA ASP A 14 10.03 6.58 -8.12
C ASP A 14 9.17 5.86 -7.09
N CYS A 15 9.75 4.96 -6.28
CA CYS A 15 9.04 4.24 -5.25
C CYS A 15 9.41 4.83 -3.87
N PRO A 16 8.56 5.69 -3.26
CA PRO A 16 8.88 6.30 -1.97
C PRO A 16 9.02 5.25 -0.86
N MET A 17 8.24 4.17 -0.93
CA MET A 17 8.38 3.01 -0.04
C MET A 17 9.79 2.41 -0.14
N CYS A 18 10.26 2.20 -1.37
CA CYS A 18 11.55 1.59 -1.66
C CYS A 18 12.69 2.47 -1.16
N LYS A 19 12.60 3.78 -1.41
CA LYS A 19 13.54 4.78 -0.90
C LYS A 19 13.58 4.80 0.63
N ALA A 20 12.42 4.69 1.29
CA ALA A 20 12.31 4.77 2.74
C ALA A 20 12.95 3.57 3.45
N TYR A 21 12.57 2.33 3.11
CA TYR A 21 13.12 1.18 3.83
C TYR A 21 14.61 0.95 3.51
N THR A 22 15.06 1.20 2.28
CA THR A 22 16.49 1.10 1.95
C THR A 22 17.31 2.18 2.67
N LYS A 23 16.70 3.32 3.01
CA LYS A 23 17.36 4.38 3.80
C LYS A 23 17.43 3.98 5.27
N ALA A 24 16.41 3.27 5.74
CA ALA A 24 16.42 2.70 7.08
C ALA A 24 17.57 1.69 7.21
N PHE A 25 17.81 0.82 6.23
CA PHE A 25 18.92 -0.15 6.27
C PHE A 25 20.31 0.48 6.37
N THR A 26 20.57 1.56 5.66
CA THR A 26 21.86 2.25 5.79
C THR A 26 21.95 3.02 7.10
N ARG A 27 20.89 3.76 7.48
CA ARG A 27 20.86 4.51 8.75
C ARG A 27 20.95 3.65 10.01
N SER A 28 20.40 2.44 9.97
CA SER A 28 20.50 1.49 11.06
C SER A 28 21.82 0.72 11.05
N GLY A 29 22.73 0.95 10.09
CA GLY A 29 23.98 0.20 9.97
C GLY A 29 23.79 -1.28 9.58
N MET A 30 22.62 -1.66 9.07
CA MET A 30 22.37 -3.00 8.53
C MET A 30 23.06 -3.19 7.18
N LEU A 31 23.25 -2.10 6.44
CA LEU A 31 23.94 -2.01 5.17
C LEU A 31 24.96 -0.86 5.25
N GLY A 32 26.10 -0.97 4.58
CA GLY A 32 27.09 0.12 4.56
C GLY A 32 26.54 1.43 4.00
N ASP A 33 27.15 2.56 4.34
CA ASP A 33 26.68 3.90 3.95
C ASP A 33 26.58 4.10 2.42
N GLY A 34 27.50 3.49 1.67
CA GLY A 34 27.49 3.44 0.20
C GLY A 34 26.69 2.27 -0.38
N GLY A 35 26.03 1.47 0.46
CA GLY A 35 25.40 0.21 0.06
C GLY A 35 24.06 0.35 -0.67
N ARG A 36 23.64 1.55 -1.09
CA ARG A 36 22.38 1.75 -1.85
C ARG A 36 22.57 2.62 -3.09
N ALA A 37 21.96 2.23 -4.19
CA ALA A 37 21.88 3.05 -5.42
C ALA A 37 20.50 2.96 -6.08
N SER A 38 20.12 3.99 -6.83
CA SER A 38 18.87 3.97 -7.60
C SER A 38 19.06 3.27 -8.95
N TYR A 39 18.05 2.57 -9.46
CA TYR A 39 18.08 1.97 -10.80
C TYR A 39 18.32 2.96 -11.94
N GLN A 40 17.93 4.20 -11.74
CA GLN A 40 18.10 5.27 -12.70
C GLN A 40 19.58 5.70 -12.80
N ASN A 41 20.38 5.44 -11.75
CA ASN A 41 21.79 5.79 -11.65
C ASN A 41 22.59 4.57 -11.12
N ILE A 42 22.59 3.47 -11.89
CA ILE A 42 23.34 2.26 -11.54
C ILE A 42 24.82 2.51 -11.86
N PRO A 43 25.77 2.17 -10.97
CA PRO A 43 27.19 2.20 -11.29
C PRO A 43 27.51 1.31 -12.50
N ASP A 44 28.39 1.77 -13.39
CA ASP A 44 28.72 1.07 -14.65
C ASP A 44 29.21 -0.38 -14.40
N GLU A 45 29.94 -0.59 -13.32
CA GLU A 45 30.45 -1.90 -12.89
C GLU A 45 29.35 -2.91 -12.52
N VAL A 46 28.20 -2.42 -12.03
CA VAL A 46 27.08 -3.26 -11.59
C VAL A 46 26.05 -3.46 -12.70
N CYS A 47 26.01 -2.54 -13.67
CA CYS A 47 25.06 -2.58 -14.78
C CYS A 47 24.99 -3.93 -15.53
N PRO A 48 26.11 -4.62 -15.87
CA PRO A 48 26.03 -5.89 -16.61
C PRO A 48 25.55 -7.08 -15.76
N LEU A 49 25.58 -6.97 -14.43
CA LEU A 49 25.26 -8.08 -13.52
C LEU A 49 23.76 -8.22 -13.25
N VAL A 50 22.98 -7.18 -13.54
CA VAL A 50 21.60 -7.05 -13.07
C VAL A 50 20.61 -7.11 -14.23
N ASP A 51 19.62 -7.98 -14.13
CA ASP A 51 18.44 -7.91 -14.98
C ASP A 51 17.63 -6.67 -14.57
N ARG A 52 17.77 -5.60 -15.35
CA ARG A 52 17.16 -4.30 -15.05
C ARG A 52 15.64 -4.39 -14.96
N GLN A 53 14.99 -5.18 -15.83
CA GLN A 53 13.53 -5.31 -15.83
C GLN A 53 13.06 -6.05 -14.58
N ARG A 54 13.75 -7.13 -14.22
CA ARG A 54 13.45 -7.87 -12.99
C ARG A 54 13.71 -6.99 -11.78
N ALA A 55 14.80 -6.25 -11.75
CA ALA A 55 15.21 -5.43 -10.63
C ALA A 55 14.18 -4.32 -10.31
N VAL A 56 13.58 -3.71 -11.35
CA VAL A 56 12.49 -2.74 -11.13
C VAL A 56 11.26 -3.41 -10.49
N ASN A 57 10.95 -4.67 -10.77
CA ASN A 57 9.82 -5.38 -10.16
C ASN A 57 10.19 -5.98 -8.79
N GLU A 58 11.42 -6.40 -8.62
CA GLU A 58 11.98 -7.10 -7.47
C GLU A 58 13.30 -6.44 -7.11
N ILE A 59 13.37 -5.73 -5.98
CA ILE A 59 14.62 -5.07 -5.55
C ILE A 59 15.81 -6.02 -5.64
N ALA A 60 16.93 -5.54 -6.17
CA ALA A 60 18.13 -6.33 -6.38
C ALA A 60 19.17 -5.98 -5.32
N LEU A 61 19.86 -6.99 -4.80
CA LEU A 61 21.00 -6.82 -3.91
C LEU A 61 22.18 -7.55 -4.54
N VAL A 62 23.18 -6.78 -4.93
CA VAL A 62 24.37 -7.22 -5.65
C VAL A 62 25.52 -7.31 -4.67
N ASN A 63 26.21 -8.45 -4.61
CA ASN A 63 27.51 -8.56 -3.97
C ASN A 63 28.57 -7.99 -4.92
N THR A 64 29.24 -6.90 -4.53
CA THR A 64 30.20 -6.19 -5.38
C THR A 64 31.53 -6.92 -5.54
N GLN A 65 31.83 -7.91 -4.69
CA GLN A 65 33.04 -8.73 -4.78
C GLN A 65 32.84 -9.98 -5.66
N THR A 66 31.70 -10.65 -5.55
CA THR A 66 31.44 -11.91 -6.27
C THR A 66 30.58 -11.77 -7.51
N GLY A 67 29.87 -10.64 -7.65
CA GLY A 67 28.86 -10.42 -8.68
C GLY A 67 27.54 -11.17 -8.45
N GLU A 68 27.38 -11.86 -7.32
CA GLU A 68 26.15 -12.57 -6.97
C GLU A 68 24.98 -11.58 -6.80
N VAL A 69 23.87 -11.81 -7.51
CA VAL A 69 22.66 -10.98 -7.40
C VAL A 69 21.53 -11.77 -6.79
N SER A 70 20.98 -11.26 -5.69
CA SER A 70 19.74 -11.73 -5.09
C SER A 70 18.61 -10.76 -5.39
N TYR A 71 17.37 -11.25 -5.53
CA TYR A 71 16.21 -10.45 -5.90
C TYR A 71 15.05 -10.54 -4.90
N GLY A 72 14.29 -9.47 -4.80
CA GLY A 72 13.03 -9.38 -4.08
C GLY A 72 13.18 -9.65 -2.58
N VAL A 73 12.39 -10.59 -2.07
CA VAL A 73 12.37 -10.89 -0.63
C VAL A 73 13.66 -11.55 -0.14
N GLU A 74 14.37 -12.28 -1.00
CA GLU A 74 15.63 -12.93 -0.64
C GLU A 74 16.72 -11.89 -0.36
N SER A 75 16.74 -10.79 -1.14
CA SER A 75 17.59 -9.62 -0.88
C SER A 75 17.34 -9.05 0.52
N LEU A 76 16.07 -8.89 0.89
CA LEU A 76 15.69 -8.37 2.20
C LEU A 76 16.11 -9.33 3.32
N PHE A 77 15.90 -10.64 3.14
CA PHE A 77 16.32 -11.66 4.08
C PHE A 77 17.83 -11.72 4.25
N LYS A 78 18.62 -11.50 3.19
CA LYS A 78 20.09 -11.45 3.26
C LYS A 78 20.56 -10.28 4.14
N VAL A 79 20.00 -9.08 3.94
CA VAL A 79 20.32 -7.88 4.75
C VAL A 79 19.88 -8.06 6.22
N ILE A 80 18.62 -8.46 6.44
CA ILE A 80 18.06 -8.59 7.80
C ILE A 80 18.72 -9.76 8.53
N GLY A 81 18.92 -10.90 7.86
CA GLY A 81 19.53 -12.10 8.43
C GLY A 81 21.01 -11.94 8.75
N ASN A 82 21.74 -11.09 8.03
CA ASN A 82 23.09 -10.69 8.42
C ASN A 82 23.09 -9.88 9.72
N SER A 83 22.21 -8.89 9.78
CA SER A 83 22.10 -7.95 10.90
C SER A 83 21.60 -8.61 12.19
N PHE A 84 20.64 -9.52 12.05
CA PHE A 84 19.96 -10.26 13.10
C PHE A 84 20.00 -11.77 12.81
N PRO A 85 21.10 -12.47 13.16
CA PRO A 85 21.29 -13.88 12.85
C PRO A 85 20.23 -14.83 13.43
N VAL A 86 19.53 -14.41 14.49
CA VAL A 86 18.40 -15.15 15.09
C VAL A 86 17.31 -15.51 14.06
N PHE A 87 17.11 -14.68 13.02
CA PHE A 87 16.10 -14.93 12.00
C PHE A 87 16.59 -15.83 10.84
N LYS A 88 17.88 -16.20 10.78
CA LYS A 88 18.41 -17.03 9.69
C LYS A 88 17.68 -18.38 9.52
N PRO A 89 17.35 -19.14 10.58
CA PRO A 89 16.61 -20.39 10.42
C PRO A 89 15.23 -20.16 9.79
N LEU A 90 14.54 -19.09 10.17
CA LEU A 90 13.26 -18.71 9.60
C LEU A 90 13.39 -18.32 8.11
N PHE A 91 14.43 -17.55 7.78
CA PHE A 91 14.70 -17.12 6.40
C PHE A 91 15.23 -18.24 5.50
N GLY A 92 15.66 -19.37 6.07
CA GLY A 92 16.00 -20.60 5.35
C GLY A 92 14.83 -21.59 5.24
N PHE A 93 13.71 -21.34 5.93
CA PHE A 93 12.56 -22.25 5.92
C PHE A 93 11.74 -22.07 4.65
N GLY A 94 11.80 -23.07 3.75
CA GLY A 94 11.17 -23.04 2.42
C GLY A 94 9.72 -22.56 2.38
N PRO A 95 8.81 -23.08 3.24
CA PRO A 95 7.42 -22.61 3.29
C PRO A 95 7.27 -21.13 3.66
N PHE A 96 8.11 -20.63 4.57
CA PHE A 96 8.11 -19.22 4.95
C PHE A 96 8.60 -18.33 3.80
N ILE A 97 9.67 -18.72 3.12
CA ILE A 97 10.17 -18.02 1.93
C ILE A 97 9.10 -17.98 0.85
N TRP A 98 8.42 -19.10 0.58
CA TRP A 98 7.35 -19.18 -0.40
C TRP A 98 6.21 -18.21 -0.08
N LEU A 99 5.73 -18.21 1.17
CA LEU A 99 4.68 -17.30 1.62
C LEU A 99 5.11 -15.84 1.48
N MET A 100 6.31 -15.52 1.94
CA MET A 100 6.83 -14.16 1.90
C MET A 100 7.11 -13.67 0.48
N LYS A 101 7.46 -14.55 -0.47
CA LYS A 101 7.50 -14.21 -1.91
C LYS A 101 6.13 -13.78 -2.42
N LYS A 102 5.04 -14.44 -2.01
CA LYS A 102 3.67 -14.05 -2.40
C LYS A 102 3.28 -12.70 -1.80
N VAL A 103 3.55 -12.49 -0.51
CA VAL A 103 3.30 -11.21 0.17
C VAL A 103 4.11 -10.09 -0.48
N TYR A 104 5.40 -10.32 -0.75
CA TYR A 104 6.27 -9.37 -1.43
C TYR A 104 5.71 -8.99 -2.80
N ALA A 105 5.34 -9.97 -3.62
CA ALA A 105 4.77 -9.72 -4.94
C ALA A 105 3.45 -8.92 -4.84
N PHE A 106 2.59 -9.28 -3.88
CA PHE A 106 1.33 -8.57 -3.63
C PHE A 106 1.55 -7.07 -3.34
N ILE A 107 2.56 -6.74 -2.52
CA ILE A 107 2.91 -5.35 -2.22
C ILE A 107 3.59 -4.70 -3.43
N SER A 108 4.59 -5.35 -4.03
CA SER A 108 5.38 -4.76 -5.12
C SER A 108 4.54 -4.40 -6.33
N TYR A 109 3.63 -5.27 -6.78
CA TYR A 109 2.75 -4.99 -7.93
C TYR A 109 1.66 -3.93 -7.63
N ASN A 110 1.42 -3.61 -6.36
CA ASN A 110 0.48 -2.57 -5.93
C ASN A 110 1.17 -1.32 -5.36
N ARG A 111 2.51 -1.27 -5.32
CA ARG A 111 3.25 -0.20 -4.63
C ARG A 111 2.88 1.22 -5.10
N ARG A 112 2.59 1.38 -6.40
CA ARG A 112 2.19 2.68 -6.98
C ARG A 112 0.81 3.16 -6.53
N VAL A 113 -0.11 2.24 -6.24
CA VAL A 113 -1.41 2.62 -5.69
C VAL A 113 -1.36 2.74 -4.16
N ILE A 114 -0.46 2.01 -3.50
CA ILE A 114 -0.24 2.14 -2.07
C ILE A 114 0.40 3.51 -1.75
N ILE A 115 1.52 3.82 -2.41
CA ILE A 115 2.24 5.08 -2.27
C ILE A 115 2.52 5.66 -3.67
N PRO A 116 1.68 6.58 -4.17
CA PRO A 116 1.87 7.18 -5.48
C PRO A 116 3.12 8.06 -5.50
N ALA A 117 3.86 8.01 -6.61
CA ALA A 117 4.96 8.91 -6.89
C ALA A 117 4.44 10.31 -7.25
N ALA A 118 5.17 11.35 -6.90
CA ALA A 118 4.82 12.72 -7.29
C ALA A 118 5.18 13.04 -8.75
N HIS A 119 6.22 12.38 -9.28
CA HIS A 119 6.73 12.55 -10.63
C HIS A 119 7.09 11.17 -11.18
N GLU A 120 6.90 10.96 -12.48
CA GLU A 120 7.45 9.79 -13.17
C GLU A 120 8.84 10.17 -13.67
N VAL A 121 9.88 9.47 -13.21
CA VAL A 121 11.23 9.63 -13.75
C VAL A 121 11.35 8.79 -15.01
N GLN A 122 12.07 9.31 -16.01
CA GLN A 122 12.34 8.58 -17.24
C GLN A 122 13.12 7.29 -16.93
N GLY A 123 12.63 6.15 -17.44
CA GLY A 123 13.28 4.86 -17.22
C GLY A 123 12.34 3.66 -17.35
N ILE A 124 12.88 2.48 -17.00
CA ILE A 124 12.13 1.22 -16.98
C ILE A 124 11.12 1.27 -15.84
N GLN A 125 9.86 1.06 -16.17
CA GLN A 125 8.77 1.12 -15.21
C GLN A 125 8.34 -0.29 -14.76
N PRO A 126 7.90 -0.45 -13.50
CA PRO A 126 7.39 -1.73 -13.02
C PRO A 126 6.20 -2.22 -13.85
N SER A 127 6.18 -3.53 -14.06
CA SER A 127 5.13 -4.20 -14.81
C SER A 127 3.81 -4.19 -14.05
N PHE A 128 2.73 -3.82 -14.72
CA PHE A 128 1.39 -3.95 -14.17
C PHE A 128 0.90 -5.40 -14.30
N ARG A 129 0.37 -5.96 -13.21
CA ARG A 129 -0.25 -7.29 -13.20
C ARG A 129 -1.67 -7.22 -12.67
N LEU A 130 -2.65 -7.46 -13.55
CA LEU A 130 -4.08 -7.36 -13.23
C LEU A 130 -4.48 -8.30 -12.09
N GLY A 131 -3.99 -9.55 -12.08
CA GLY A 131 -4.31 -10.52 -11.02
C GLY A 131 -3.98 -10.01 -9.61
N TYR A 132 -2.80 -9.42 -9.43
CA TYR A 132 -2.42 -8.82 -8.14
C TYR A 132 -3.23 -7.57 -7.79
N ARG A 133 -3.68 -6.80 -8.78
CA ARG A 133 -4.58 -5.67 -8.56
C ARG A 133 -5.95 -6.12 -8.09
N LEU A 134 -6.51 -7.16 -8.68
CA LEU A 134 -7.81 -7.72 -8.28
C LEU A 134 -7.76 -8.28 -6.86
N ILE A 135 -6.72 -9.06 -6.53
CA ILE A 135 -6.52 -9.57 -5.16
C ILE A 135 -6.40 -8.39 -4.17
N TYR A 136 -5.71 -7.31 -4.55
CA TYR A 136 -5.59 -6.12 -3.69
C TYR A 136 -6.94 -5.43 -3.46
N LEU A 137 -7.76 -5.26 -4.49
CA LEU A 137 -9.09 -4.67 -4.37
C LEU A 137 -10.00 -5.52 -3.48
N VAL A 138 -10.00 -6.85 -3.65
CA VAL A 138 -10.79 -7.76 -2.80
C VAL A 138 -10.29 -7.72 -1.35
N PHE A 139 -8.98 -7.82 -1.14
CA PHE A 139 -8.38 -7.77 0.19
C PHE A 139 -8.73 -6.47 0.93
N THR A 140 -8.51 -5.32 0.29
CA THR A 140 -8.82 -4.02 0.88
C THR A 140 -10.31 -3.83 1.12
N TRP A 141 -11.17 -4.31 0.23
CA TRP A 141 -12.63 -4.27 0.41
C TRP A 141 -13.07 -5.07 1.63
N LEU A 142 -12.61 -6.31 1.77
CA LEU A 142 -12.95 -7.16 2.92
C LEU A 142 -12.45 -6.54 4.23
N MET A 143 -11.18 -6.10 4.28
CA MET A 143 -10.60 -5.47 5.47
C MET A 143 -11.36 -4.21 5.89
N VAL A 144 -11.67 -3.31 4.94
CA VAL A 144 -12.43 -2.09 5.22
C VAL A 144 -13.83 -2.44 5.72
N GLY A 145 -14.53 -3.35 5.04
CA GLY A 145 -15.86 -3.82 5.46
C GLY A 145 -15.85 -4.36 6.89
N SER A 146 -14.92 -5.27 7.21
CA SER A 146 -14.81 -5.85 8.56
C SER A 146 -14.57 -4.80 9.64
N ILE A 147 -13.64 -3.86 9.41
CA ILE A 147 -13.34 -2.80 10.39
C ILE A 147 -14.54 -1.89 10.59
N LEU A 148 -15.22 -1.49 9.51
CA LEU A 148 -16.39 -0.63 9.59
C LEU A 148 -17.58 -1.32 10.25
N THR A 149 -17.80 -2.63 10.03
CA THR A 149 -18.84 -3.40 10.72
C THR A 149 -18.64 -3.37 12.24
N VAL A 150 -17.40 -3.52 12.71
CA VAL A 150 -17.09 -3.41 14.14
C VAL A 150 -17.29 -1.97 14.62
N TYR A 151 -16.80 -0.99 13.84
CA TYR A 151 -16.90 0.43 14.19
C TYR A 151 -18.34 0.94 14.27
N ALA A 152 -19.25 0.42 13.44
CA ALA A 152 -20.65 0.85 13.40
C ALA A 152 -21.36 0.71 14.76
N HIS A 153 -21.00 -0.29 15.57
CA HIS A 153 -21.55 -0.47 16.92
C HIS A 153 -21.25 0.71 17.86
N HIS A 154 -20.16 1.42 17.62
CA HIS A 154 -19.78 2.60 18.40
C HIS A 154 -20.43 3.90 17.90
N LEU A 155 -21.16 3.86 16.78
CA LEU A 155 -21.89 4.99 16.24
C LEU A 155 -23.36 5.03 16.72
N THR A 156 -23.87 3.94 17.28
CA THR A 156 -25.24 3.85 17.80
C THR A 156 -25.42 4.73 19.05
N PRO A 157 -26.53 5.47 19.18
CA PRO A 157 -27.72 5.49 18.32
C PRO A 157 -27.70 6.54 17.19
N LEU A 158 -26.62 7.31 17.04
CA LEU A 158 -26.56 8.41 16.06
C LEU A 158 -26.65 7.94 14.61
N VAL A 159 -26.10 6.75 14.32
CA VAL A 159 -26.25 6.07 13.04
C VAL A 159 -26.92 4.72 13.29
N PRO A 160 -28.04 4.40 12.63
CA PRO A 160 -28.71 3.12 12.80
C PRO A 160 -27.76 1.95 12.52
N LEU A 161 -27.87 0.88 13.31
CA LEU A 161 -27.19 -0.38 13.01
C LEU A 161 -27.88 -1.07 11.84
N GLY A 162 -27.07 -1.65 10.96
CA GLY A 162 -27.54 -2.45 9.84
C GLY A 162 -27.15 -3.90 10.02
N ASP A 163 -27.51 -4.71 9.02
CA ASP A 163 -27.07 -6.10 8.96
C ASP A 163 -25.53 -6.21 8.85
N LEU A 164 -24.99 -7.37 9.22
CA LEU A 164 -23.55 -7.68 9.21
C LEU A 164 -22.88 -7.43 7.85
N LEU A 165 -23.64 -7.53 6.76
CA LEU A 165 -23.18 -7.33 5.40
C LEU A 165 -23.31 -5.88 4.90
N ARG A 166 -23.97 -4.98 5.64
CA ARG A 166 -24.23 -3.60 5.18
C ARG A 166 -22.96 -2.88 4.78
N GLU A 167 -21.94 -2.88 5.63
CA GLU A 167 -20.70 -2.15 5.36
C GLU A 167 -19.91 -2.74 4.17
N TYR A 168 -20.03 -4.05 3.93
CA TYR A 168 -19.47 -4.70 2.75
C TYR A 168 -20.20 -4.25 1.48
N TYR A 169 -21.52 -4.18 1.48
CA TYR A 169 -22.29 -3.68 0.33
C TYR A 169 -22.03 -2.21 0.04
N ILE A 170 -21.91 -1.38 1.08
CA ILE A 170 -21.55 0.04 0.94
C ILE A 170 -20.17 0.18 0.30
N CYS A 171 -19.18 -0.56 0.79
CA CYS A 171 -17.81 -0.45 0.26
C CYS A 171 -17.67 -1.07 -1.13
N GLY A 172 -18.29 -2.24 -1.36
CA GLY A 172 -18.27 -2.93 -2.65
C GLY A 172 -19.05 -2.16 -3.70
N GLY A 173 -20.21 -1.62 -3.34
CA GLY A 173 -21.00 -0.73 -4.19
C GLY A 173 -20.22 0.53 -4.58
N GLN A 174 -19.45 1.13 -3.66
CA GLN A 174 -18.58 2.26 -3.99
C GLN A 174 -17.51 1.87 -5.03
N VAL A 175 -16.88 0.70 -4.87
CA VAL A 175 -15.90 0.18 -5.83
C VAL A 175 -16.52 -0.01 -7.21
N LEU A 176 -17.70 -0.62 -7.27
CA LEU A 176 -18.41 -0.87 -8.52
C LEU A 176 -18.85 0.44 -9.19
N PHE A 177 -19.50 1.34 -8.43
CA PHE A 177 -19.97 2.63 -8.91
C PHE A 177 -18.82 3.47 -9.47
N GLN A 178 -17.75 3.63 -8.69
CA GLN A 178 -16.56 4.36 -9.12
C GLN A 178 -15.84 3.67 -10.28
N GLY A 179 -15.88 2.34 -10.32
CA GLY A 179 -15.36 1.53 -11.42
C GLY A 179 -16.10 1.78 -12.73
N ILE A 180 -17.43 1.93 -12.69
CA ILE A 180 -18.25 2.29 -13.85
C ILE A 180 -17.90 3.72 -14.31
N VAL A 181 -17.91 4.69 -13.40
CA VAL A 181 -17.63 6.10 -13.72
C VAL A 181 -16.26 6.25 -14.39
N ILE A 182 -15.20 5.67 -13.82
CA ILE A 182 -13.86 5.77 -14.42
C ILE A 182 -13.73 5.00 -15.74
N SER A 183 -14.48 3.91 -15.90
CA SER A 183 -14.46 3.14 -17.15
C SER A 183 -15.07 3.90 -18.31
N LEU A 184 -16.08 4.74 -18.03
CA LEU A 184 -16.71 5.62 -19.02
C LEU A 184 -15.87 6.90 -19.27
N TYR A 185 -15.25 7.44 -18.22
CA TYR A 185 -14.52 8.70 -18.31
C TYR A 185 -13.07 8.55 -18.81
N ARG A 186 -12.27 7.64 -18.21
CA ARG A 186 -10.85 7.41 -18.54
C ARG A 186 -10.51 5.91 -18.37
N PRO A 187 -10.94 5.03 -19.29
CA PRO A 187 -10.81 3.57 -19.14
C PRO A 187 -9.37 3.08 -18.92
N ALA A 188 -8.38 3.77 -19.50
CA ALA A 188 -6.96 3.45 -19.36
C ALA A 188 -6.45 3.62 -17.91
N LYS A 189 -7.06 4.51 -17.12
CA LYS A 189 -6.66 4.82 -15.73
C LYS A 189 -7.50 4.06 -14.68
N ARG A 190 -8.47 3.25 -15.10
CA ARG A 190 -9.42 2.53 -14.23
C ARG A 190 -8.76 1.79 -13.08
N TRP A 191 -7.82 0.91 -13.38
CA TRP A 191 -7.22 0.05 -12.37
C TRP A 191 -6.33 0.85 -11.42
N GLU A 192 -5.60 1.84 -11.94
CA GLU A 192 -4.78 2.78 -11.17
C GLU A 192 -5.64 3.58 -10.19
N TYR A 193 -6.75 4.14 -10.66
CA TYR A 193 -7.69 4.89 -9.83
C TYR A 193 -8.35 4.02 -8.76
N LEU A 194 -8.92 2.87 -9.13
CA LEU A 194 -9.57 1.96 -8.18
C LEU A 194 -8.61 1.50 -7.07
N GLY A 195 -7.38 1.19 -7.44
CA GLY A 195 -6.35 0.85 -6.46
C GLY A 195 -6.08 2.01 -5.50
N ASN A 196 -5.87 3.23 -6.00
CA ASN A 196 -5.64 4.41 -5.17
C ASN A 196 -6.81 4.72 -4.24
N MET A 197 -8.04 4.64 -4.75
CA MET A 197 -9.25 4.85 -3.97
C MET A 197 -9.36 3.83 -2.85
N MET A 198 -9.12 2.55 -3.13
CA MET A 198 -9.16 1.50 -2.10
C MET A 198 -8.01 1.58 -1.11
N THR A 199 -6.83 2.06 -1.51
CA THR A 199 -5.76 2.40 -0.57
C THR A 199 -6.20 3.49 0.40
N ILE A 200 -6.89 4.54 -0.06
CA ILE A 200 -7.41 5.59 0.81
C ILE A 200 -8.43 5.01 1.80
N SER A 201 -9.37 4.18 1.31
CA SER A 201 -10.35 3.49 2.16
C SER A 201 -9.68 2.61 3.21
N LEU A 202 -8.67 1.82 2.83
CA LEU A 202 -7.93 0.99 3.76
C LEU A 202 -7.18 1.83 4.79
N ALA A 203 -6.49 2.90 4.38
CA ALA A 203 -5.78 3.78 5.29
C ALA A 203 -6.73 4.43 6.31
N GLY A 204 -7.90 4.89 5.85
CA GLY A 204 -8.95 5.41 6.73
C GLY A 204 -9.44 4.38 7.73
N ALA A 205 -9.77 3.16 7.27
CA ALA A 205 -10.20 2.08 8.17
C ALA A 205 -9.10 1.72 9.20
N LEU A 206 -7.84 1.64 8.79
CA LEU A 206 -6.72 1.39 9.71
C LEU A 206 -6.55 2.53 10.74
N LEU A 207 -6.81 3.78 10.37
CA LEU A 207 -6.79 4.92 11.31
C LEU A 207 -7.92 4.88 12.35
N LEU A 208 -8.98 4.10 12.12
CA LEU A 208 -10.05 3.87 13.10
C LEU A 208 -9.68 2.77 14.13
N LEU A 209 -8.71 1.90 13.83
CA LEU A 209 -8.31 0.82 14.74
C LEU A 209 -7.78 1.33 16.11
N PRO A 210 -6.96 2.39 16.19
CA PRO A 210 -6.58 2.97 17.47
C PRO A 210 -7.78 3.45 18.30
N VAL A 211 -8.81 4.02 17.64
CA VAL A 211 -10.04 4.45 18.33
C VAL A 211 -10.78 3.24 18.89
N LEU A 212 -10.91 2.15 18.12
CA LEU A 212 -11.47 0.89 18.60
C LEU A 212 -10.66 0.30 19.77
N LEU A 213 -9.33 0.41 19.72
CA LEU A 213 -8.48 -0.06 20.81
C LEU A 213 -8.72 0.74 22.08
N VAL A 214 -8.77 2.07 22.00
CA VAL A 214 -9.08 2.95 23.14
C VAL A 214 -10.49 2.67 23.68
N ALA A 215 -11.47 2.44 22.80
CA ALA A 215 -12.84 2.12 23.18
C ALA A 215 -12.98 0.83 24.01
N LYS A 216 -12.00 -0.07 23.95
CA LYS A 216 -11.96 -1.26 24.83
C LYS A 216 -11.57 -0.94 26.27
N PHE A 217 -10.81 0.14 26.48
CA PHE A 217 -10.30 0.53 27.79
C PHE A 217 -11.09 1.70 28.41
N VAL A 218 -11.67 2.55 27.57
CA VAL A 218 -12.40 3.75 27.98
C VAL A 218 -13.75 3.78 27.27
N ALA A 219 -14.82 4.06 28.03
CA ALA A 219 -16.15 4.25 27.46
C ALA A 219 -16.19 5.55 26.63
N LEU A 220 -16.10 5.41 25.31
CA LEU A 220 -16.26 6.53 24.37
C LEU A 220 -17.74 6.75 24.07
N THR A 221 -18.19 8.00 24.13
CA THR A 221 -19.56 8.34 23.74
C THR A 221 -19.74 8.21 22.23
N PRO A 222 -20.94 7.90 21.73
CA PRO A 222 -21.21 7.81 20.30
C PRO A 222 -20.82 9.07 19.53
N ILE A 223 -21.00 10.25 20.15
CA ILE A 223 -20.61 11.55 19.57
C ILE A 223 -19.10 11.61 19.30
N ILE A 224 -18.27 11.17 20.24
CA ILE A 224 -16.81 11.17 20.06
C ILE A 224 -16.43 10.23 18.91
N CYS A 225 -17.02 9.03 18.87
CA CYS A 225 -16.78 8.08 17.78
C CYS A 225 -17.23 8.65 16.42
N THR A 226 -18.38 9.32 16.34
CA THR A 226 -18.83 10.01 15.13
C THR A 226 -17.87 11.11 14.71
N LEU A 227 -17.38 11.94 15.64
CA LEU A 227 -16.40 12.98 15.33
C LEU A 227 -15.07 12.41 14.81
N CYS A 228 -14.57 11.34 15.43
CA CYS A 228 -13.40 10.61 14.95
C CYS A 228 -13.61 10.07 13.54
N PHE A 229 -14.76 9.45 13.29
CA PHE A 229 -15.14 8.95 11.96
C PHE A 229 -15.17 10.07 10.91
N LEU A 230 -15.81 11.21 11.22
CA LEU A 230 -15.87 12.36 10.34
C LEU A 230 -14.48 12.97 10.09
N GLY A 231 -13.62 13.03 11.12
CA GLY A 231 -12.23 13.46 10.98
C GLY A 231 -11.46 12.57 10.01
N VAL A 232 -11.56 11.26 10.16
CA VAL A 232 -10.94 10.28 9.25
C VAL A 232 -11.52 10.41 7.83
N ALA A 233 -12.85 10.54 7.69
CA ALA A 233 -13.49 10.76 6.39
C ALA A 233 -13.02 12.06 5.71
N GLY A 234 -12.80 13.12 6.49
CA GLY A 234 -12.21 14.38 6.02
C GLY A 234 -10.77 14.19 5.50
N LEU A 235 -9.93 13.48 6.25
CA LEU A 235 -8.56 13.15 5.80
C LEU A 235 -8.57 12.30 4.52
N MET A 236 -9.48 11.32 4.44
CA MET A 236 -9.66 10.51 3.23
C MET A 236 -10.07 11.36 2.03
N PHE A 237 -10.98 12.32 2.22
CA PHE A 237 -11.42 13.23 1.18
C PHE A 237 -10.28 14.11 0.66
N LEU A 238 -9.48 14.70 1.56
CA LEU A 238 -8.29 15.48 1.19
C LEU A 238 -7.26 14.64 0.42
N GLU A 239 -7.02 13.42 0.86
CA GLU A 239 -6.10 12.50 0.18
C GLU A 239 -6.66 12.07 -1.20
N HIS A 240 -7.97 11.88 -1.33
CA HIS A 240 -8.61 11.59 -2.62
C HIS A 240 -8.41 12.72 -3.62
N ILE A 241 -8.58 13.98 -3.19
CA ILE A 241 -8.29 15.17 -4.01
C ILE A 241 -6.82 15.18 -4.43
N ARG A 242 -5.91 14.95 -3.48
CA ARG A 242 -4.46 14.93 -3.76
C ARG A 242 -4.12 13.88 -4.81
N ARG A 243 -4.63 12.66 -4.68
CA ARG A 243 -4.32 11.55 -5.59
C ARG A 243 -4.98 11.68 -6.97
N THR A 244 -6.22 12.17 -7.04
CA THR A 244 -6.86 12.46 -8.34
C THR A 244 -6.16 13.59 -9.08
N LYS A 245 -5.63 14.59 -8.37
CA LYS A 245 -4.77 15.63 -8.94
C LYS A 245 -3.44 15.06 -9.48
N LEU A 246 -2.78 14.18 -8.72
CA LEU A 246 -1.56 13.49 -9.19
C LEU A 246 -1.81 12.66 -10.46
N MET A 247 -2.96 12.00 -10.56
CA MET A 247 -3.36 11.22 -11.74
C MET A 247 -3.95 12.06 -12.88
N GLN A 248 -4.08 13.38 -12.71
CA GLN A 248 -4.69 14.32 -13.68
C GLN A 248 -6.13 13.93 -14.07
N LEU A 249 -6.93 13.45 -13.11
CA LEU A 249 -8.30 12.98 -13.35
C LEU A 249 -9.38 14.06 -13.16
N GLY A 250 -9.01 15.25 -12.66
CA GLY A 250 -9.96 16.33 -12.36
C GLY A 250 -10.91 15.99 -11.20
N TRP A 251 -12.01 16.74 -11.07
CA TRP A 251 -12.94 16.65 -9.92
C TRP A 251 -14.06 15.63 -10.04
N LEU A 252 -14.34 15.10 -11.24
CA LEU A 252 -15.48 14.23 -11.51
C LEU A 252 -15.54 13.02 -10.56
N LEU A 253 -14.40 12.36 -10.36
CA LEU A 253 -14.29 11.19 -9.50
C LEU A 253 -14.48 11.52 -8.03
N THR A 254 -13.99 12.67 -7.58
CA THR A 254 -14.18 13.15 -6.21
C THR A 254 -15.64 13.51 -5.94
N ILE A 255 -16.28 14.23 -6.88
CA ILE A 255 -17.70 14.61 -6.78
C ILE A 255 -18.58 13.35 -6.75
N SER A 256 -18.41 12.45 -7.71
CA SER A 256 -19.17 11.19 -7.74
C SER A 256 -18.93 10.32 -6.50
N TRP A 257 -17.71 10.32 -5.94
CA TRP A 257 -17.39 9.59 -4.72
C TRP A 257 -18.17 10.12 -3.52
N VAL A 258 -18.27 11.46 -3.38
CA VAL A 258 -19.06 12.12 -2.33
C VAL A 258 -20.55 11.90 -2.55
N VAL A 259 -21.05 12.06 -3.79
CA VAL A 259 -22.47 11.87 -4.13
C VAL A 259 -22.93 10.47 -3.72
N TYR A 260 -22.16 9.43 -4.04
CA TYR A 260 -22.48 8.06 -3.61
C TYR A 260 -22.62 7.95 -2.08
N ARG A 261 -21.72 8.58 -1.32
CA ARG A 261 -21.75 8.54 0.16
C ARG A 261 -22.93 9.31 0.73
N LEU A 262 -23.29 10.46 0.15
CA LEU A 262 -24.44 11.25 0.59
C LEU A 262 -25.76 10.54 0.30
N LEU A 263 -25.91 9.94 -0.89
CA LEU A 263 -27.09 9.16 -1.24
C LEU A 263 -27.29 7.96 -0.29
N LEU A 264 -26.21 7.24 0.03
CA LEU A 264 -26.28 6.16 1.00
C LEU A 264 -26.61 6.66 2.41
N LEU A 265 -26.06 7.78 2.84
CA LEU A 265 -26.36 8.34 4.15
C LEU A 265 -27.85 8.68 4.27
N ILE A 266 -28.45 9.25 3.22
CA ILE A 266 -29.90 9.52 3.16
C ILE A 266 -30.70 8.21 3.27
N VAL A 267 -30.26 7.13 2.62
CA VAL A 267 -30.93 5.81 2.70
C VAL A 267 -30.75 5.15 4.07
N ILE A 268 -29.65 5.41 4.77
CA ILE A 268 -29.39 4.82 6.10
C ILE A 268 -30.19 5.55 7.21
N LEU A 269 -30.45 6.85 7.03
CA LEU A 269 -31.12 7.68 8.03
C LEU A 269 -32.65 7.74 7.89
N ASN A 270 -33.20 7.30 6.76
CA ASN A 270 -34.65 7.18 6.53
C ASN A 270 -35.10 5.72 6.64
#